data_AF-A0A920M600-F1
#
_entry.id   AF-A0A920M600-F1
#
_cell.length_a   1.000
_cell.length_b   1.000
_cell.length_c   1.000
_cell.angle_alpha   90.00
_cell.angle_beta   90.00
_cell.angle_gamma   90.00
#
_symmetry.space_group_name_H-M   'P 1'
#
loop_
_entity.id
_entity.type
_entity.pdbx_description
1 polymer ?
#
loop_
_entity_poly.entity_id
_entity_poly.type
_entity_poly.pdbx_seq_one_letter_code
_entity_poly.pdbx_strand_id
1 'polypeptide(L)'
;MAKFLVKASYSSEAWATQIANPQNRIEIVGKQMEAMGCKLLDGYLAFGEDDLIIIVEAPDNETAAAMLIKVASSGAINNISTTVLIDPQDGVDAIKKAGDFNYILHKTTRYKIIASKVYYNSNKKITSSNFIKGIICLIFIVFLISIFEGAIRIYMAKNNLFRKKLMAPETGFEPVTR
;
A
#
# COMPACT_ATOMS: atom_id res chain seq x y z
N MET A 1 6.82 -0.56 26.78
CA MET A 1 8.10 -0.65 26.06
C MET A 1 7.80 -0.50 24.57
N ALA A 2 8.78 -0.61 23.68
CA ALA A 2 8.52 -0.48 22.24
C ALA A 2 7.74 -1.72 21.74
N LYS A 3 6.70 -1.48 20.94
CA LYS A 3 5.88 -2.54 20.33
C LYS A 3 6.22 -2.66 18.86
N PHE A 4 6.26 -3.89 18.37
CA PHE A 4 6.63 -4.21 17.00
C PHE A 4 5.59 -5.14 16.41
N LEU A 5 5.08 -4.78 15.24
CA LEU A 5 4.34 -5.67 14.37
C LEU A 5 5.35 -6.41 13.51
N VAL A 6 5.34 -7.74 13.59
CA VAL A 6 6.19 -8.59 12.76
C VAL A 6 5.28 -9.43 11.89
N LYS A 7 5.48 -9.35 10.59
CA LYS A 7 4.83 -10.20 9.60
C LYS A 7 5.87 -11.14 9.02
N ALA A 8 5.52 -12.41 8.86
CA ALA A 8 6.45 -13.42 8.38
C ALA A 8 5.78 -14.49 7.52
N SER A 9 6.51 -15.06 6.57
CA SER A 9 6.06 -16.19 5.75
C SER A 9 7.00 -17.38 5.92
N TYR A 10 6.44 -18.56 6.14
CA TYR A 10 7.22 -19.78 6.29
C TYR A 10 7.80 -20.24 4.94
N SER A 11 8.92 -20.95 5.00
CA SER A 11 9.43 -21.68 3.83
C SER A 11 8.62 -22.96 3.57
N SER A 12 8.71 -23.48 2.34
CA SER A 12 8.10 -24.77 1.96
C SER A 12 8.58 -25.91 2.86
N GLU A 13 9.87 -25.91 3.18
CA GLU A 13 10.53 -26.88 4.05
C GLU A 13 10.02 -26.76 5.49
N ALA A 14 9.82 -25.53 5.97
CA ALA A 14 9.25 -25.29 7.30
C ALA A 14 7.80 -25.79 7.38
N TRP A 15 6.99 -25.60 6.34
CA TRP A 15 5.64 -26.15 6.28
C TRP A 15 5.64 -27.68 6.26
N ALA A 16 6.48 -28.31 5.43
CA ALA A 16 6.62 -29.76 5.40
C ALA A 16 7.01 -30.33 6.78
N THR A 17 7.95 -29.67 7.46
CA THR A 17 8.38 -30.06 8.82
C THR A 17 7.25 -29.90 9.84
N GLN A 18 6.46 -28.82 9.74
CA GLN A 18 5.31 -28.60 10.62
C GLN A 18 4.19 -29.61 10.40
N ILE A 19 3.97 -30.06 9.17
CA ILE A 19 3.00 -31.14 8.88
C ILE A 19 3.47 -32.46 9.51
N ALA A 20 4.77 -32.76 9.42
CA ALA A 20 5.33 -33.98 9.99
C ALA A 20 5.28 -34.01 11.54
N ASN A 21 5.38 -32.84 12.19
CA ASN A 21 5.26 -32.71 13.64
C ASN A 21 4.48 -31.44 14.01
N PRO A 22 3.13 -31.50 14.05
CA PRO A 22 2.29 -30.35 14.32
C PRO A 22 2.47 -29.83 15.75
N GLN A 23 2.86 -28.56 15.88
CA GLN A 23 3.03 -27.88 17.16
C GLN A 23 2.59 -26.43 17.07
N ASN A 24 2.21 -25.84 18.20
CA ASN A 24 2.01 -24.39 18.28
C ASN A 24 3.38 -23.68 18.26
N ARG A 25 3.86 -23.36 17.06
CA ARG A 25 5.17 -22.71 16.88
C ARG A 25 5.23 -21.31 17.48
N ILE A 26 4.11 -20.61 17.58
CA ILE A 26 4.01 -19.26 18.15
C ILE A 26 4.37 -19.31 19.65
N GLU A 27 3.83 -20.27 20.40
CA GLU A 27 4.17 -20.46 21.82
C GLU A 27 5.63 -20.82 22.05
N ILE A 28 6.19 -21.66 21.18
CA ILE A 28 7.60 -22.08 21.27
C ILE A 28 8.52 -20.88 21.05
N VAL A 29 8.26 -20.07 20.02
CA VAL A 29 9.03 -18.87 19.74
C VAL A 29 8.85 -17.84 20.87
N GLY A 30 7.63 -17.67 21.38
CA GLY A 30 7.35 -16.79 22.52
C GLY A 30 8.22 -17.10 23.74
N LYS A 31 8.31 -18.38 24.13
CA LYS A 31 9.18 -18.81 25.25
C LYS A 31 10.67 -18.54 24.99
N GLN A 32 11.12 -18.65 23.74
CA GLN A 32 12.51 -18.34 23.38
C GLN A 32 12.80 -16.84 23.41
N MET A 33 11.81 -16.01 23.05
CA MET A 33 11.91 -14.55 23.10
C MET A 33 12.04 -14.01 24.52
N GLU A 34 11.40 -14.66 25.50
CA GLU A 34 11.48 -14.28 26.92
C GLU A 34 12.91 -14.28 27.45
N ALA A 35 13.78 -15.18 26.95
CA ALA A 35 15.19 -15.23 27.34
C ALA A 35 15.98 -13.96 26.95
N MET A 36 15.49 -13.17 26.00
CA MET A 36 16.08 -11.89 25.57
C MET A 36 15.35 -10.68 26.17
N GLY A 37 14.42 -10.88 27.11
CA GLY A 37 13.59 -9.82 27.67
C GLY A 37 12.50 -9.31 26.72
N CYS A 38 12.26 -10.01 25.62
CA CYS A 38 11.15 -9.73 24.71
C CYS A 38 9.91 -10.49 25.15
N LYS A 39 8.74 -9.91 24.92
CA LYS A 39 7.44 -10.52 25.22
C LYS A 39 6.60 -10.61 23.96
N LEU A 40 6.13 -11.81 23.64
CA LEU A 40 5.09 -11.99 22.63
C LEU A 40 3.74 -11.56 23.25
N LEU A 41 3.10 -10.54 22.68
CA LEU A 41 1.79 -10.07 23.12
C LEU A 41 0.68 -10.90 22.49
N ASP A 42 0.72 -11.03 21.17
CA ASP A 42 -0.27 -11.74 20.38
C ASP A 42 0.38 -12.35 19.14
N GLY A 43 -0.20 -13.45 18.63
CA GLY A 43 0.27 -14.09 17.42
C GLY A 43 -0.84 -14.84 16.69
N TYR A 44 -0.87 -14.70 15.37
CA TYR A 44 -1.90 -15.23 14.51
C TYR A 44 -1.30 -15.83 13.25
N LEU A 45 -1.93 -16.90 12.75
CA LEU A 45 -1.77 -17.30 11.36
C LEU A 45 -2.69 -16.42 10.51
N ALA A 46 -2.15 -15.89 9.42
CA ALA A 46 -2.86 -14.99 8.52
C ALA A 46 -2.99 -15.62 7.14
N PHE A 47 -4.14 -15.39 6.50
CA PHE A 47 -4.31 -15.67 5.09
C PHE A 47 -3.94 -14.42 4.29
N GLY A 48 -3.09 -14.57 3.27
CA GLY A 48 -2.69 -13.46 2.41
C GLY A 48 -1.25 -13.59 1.95
N GLU A 49 -0.53 -12.47 1.99
CA GLU A 49 0.88 -12.39 1.61
C GLU A 49 1.83 -12.95 2.69
N ASP A 50 1.44 -12.79 3.95
CA ASP A 50 2.19 -13.26 5.12
C ASP A 50 1.42 -14.40 5.81
N ASP A 51 2.14 -15.44 6.23
CA ASP A 51 1.55 -16.60 6.93
C ASP A 51 1.34 -16.32 8.43
N LEU A 52 2.13 -15.42 8.99
CA LEU A 52 2.20 -15.10 10.42
C LEU A 52 2.15 -13.60 10.64
N ILE A 53 1.35 -13.19 11.63
CA ILE A 53 1.34 -11.85 12.17
C ILE A 53 1.50 -11.95 13.67
N ILE A 54 2.56 -11.36 14.21
CA ILE A 54 2.81 -11.33 15.65
C ILE A 54 3.05 -9.90 16.13
N ILE A 55 2.65 -9.64 17.36
CA ILE A 55 2.92 -8.39 18.07
C ILE A 55 3.88 -8.72 19.20
N VAL A 56 5.03 -8.07 19.19
CA VAL A 56 6.11 -8.29 20.16
C VAL A 56 6.39 -6.98 20.88
N GLU A 57 6.60 -7.07 22.18
CA GLU A 57 7.14 -6.00 23.00
C GLU A 57 8.62 -6.28 23.30
N ALA A 58 9.48 -5.29 23.10
CA ALA A 58 10.91 -5.39 23.40
C ALA A 58 11.41 -4.16 24.16
N PRO A 59 12.49 -4.28 24.95
CA PRO A 59 13.05 -3.15 25.71
C PRO A 59 13.49 -2.00 24.81
N ASP A 60 14.11 -2.32 23.68
CA ASP A 60 14.69 -1.37 22.73
C ASP A 60 14.74 -1.96 21.30
N ASN A 61 15.10 -1.13 20.32
CA ASN A 61 15.15 -1.51 18.92
C ASN A 61 16.28 -2.50 18.59
N GLU A 62 17.41 -2.46 19.31
CA GLU A 62 18.56 -3.34 19.09
C GLU A 62 18.20 -4.77 19.53
N THR A 63 17.60 -4.92 20.70
CA THR A 63 17.11 -6.19 21.23
C THR A 63 16.05 -6.80 20.29
N ALA A 64 15.11 -5.99 19.79
CA ALA A 64 14.13 -6.44 18.81
C ALA A 64 14.78 -6.92 17.50
N ALA A 65 15.73 -6.13 16.96
CA ALA A 65 16.44 -6.47 15.73
C ALA A 65 17.27 -7.75 15.88
N ALA A 66 17.99 -7.92 17.00
CA ALA A 66 18.79 -9.10 17.27
C ALA A 66 17.93 -10.39 17.27
N MET A 67 16.76 -10.33 17.90
CA MET A 67 15.80 -11.43 17.89
C MET A 67 15.31 -11.75 16.47
N LEU A 68 14.94 -10.73 15.70
CA LEU A 68 14.42 -10.92 14.34
C LEU A 68 15.47 -11.48 13.39
N ILE A 69 16.72 -11.02 13.50
CA ILE A 69 17.86 -11.56 12.75
C ILE A 69 18.08 -13.03 13.12
N LYS A 70 18.00 -13.37 14.41
CA LYS A 70 18.11 -14.76 14.86
C LYS A 70 17.00 -15.64 14.28
N VAL A 71 15.76 -15.16 14.27
CA VAL A 71 14.62 -15.88 13.69
C VAL A 71 14.78 -16.02 12.17
N ALA A 72 15.15 -14.95 11.47
CA ALA A 72 15.36 -14.96 10.01
C ALA A 72 16.50 -15.91 9.60
N SER A 73 17.57 -15.97 10.37
CA SER A 73 18.71 -16.88 10.10
C SER A 73 18.39 -18.37 10.28
N SER A 74 17.21 -18.73 10.80
CA SER A 74 16.82 -20.14 11.00
C SER A 74 16.55 -20.90 9.71
N GLY A 75 16.35 -20.21 8.58
CA GLY A 75 15.90 -20.81 7.31
C GLY A 75 14.43 -21.25 7.31
N ALA A 76 13.72 -21.07 8.43
CA ALA A 76 12.30 -21.39 8.51
C ALA A 76 11.42 -20.28 7.90
N ILE A 77 11.93 -19.06 7.77
CA ILE A 77 11.17 -17.88 7.33
C ILE A 77 11.80 -17.32 6.05
N ASN A 78 10.98 -17.12 5.02
CA ASN A 78 11.42 -16.58 3.72
C ASN A 78 11.33 -15.06 3.66
N ASN A 79 10.29 -14.49 4.24
CA ASN A 79 10.06 -13.05 4.26
C ASN A 79 9.76 -12.63 5.69
N ILE A 80 10.41 -11.56 6.16
CA ILE A 80 10.15 -10.97 7.47
C ILE A 80 10.07 -9.45 7.33
N SER A 81 8.94 -8.89 7.76
CA SER A 81 8.69 -7.46 7.76
C SER A 81 8.42 -7.01 9.19
N THR A 82 9.13 -5.99 9.64
CA THR A 82 8.99 -5.45 11.00
C THR A 82 8.61 -3.99 10.94
N THR A 83 7.55 -3.63 11.65
CA THR A 83 7.03 -2.27 11.74
C THR A 83 6.98 -1.85 13.20
N VAL A 84 7.60 -0.73 13.52
CA VAL A 84 7.49 -0.12 14.86
C VAL A 84 6.08 0.42 15.04
N LEU A 85 5.44 0.06 16.15
CA LEU A 85 4.13 0.53 16.52
C LEU A 85 4.27 1.68 17.53
N ILE A 86 3.44 2.71 17.37
CA ILE A 86 3.29 3.78 18.35
C ILE A 86 2.02 3.55 19.15
N ASP A 87 2.04 3.93 20.43
CA ASP A 87 0.84 3.85 21.24
C ASP A 87 -0.21 4.87 20.77
N PRO A 88 -1.52 4.59 20.94
CA PRO A 88 -2.57 5.51 20.51
C PRO A 88 -2.42 6.92 21.11
N GLN A 89 -1.95 7.01 22.36
CA GLN A 89 -1.73 8.29 23.04
C GLN A 89 -0.58 9.10 22.40
N ASP A 90 0.52 8.45 22.03
CA ASP A 90 1.62 9.07 21.29
C ASP A 90 1.14 9.54 19.91
N GLY A 91 0.24 8.79 19.29
CA GLY A 91 -0.43 9.19 18.04
C GLY A 91 -1.23 10.48 18.19
N VAL A 92 -1.98 10.64 19.28
CA VAL A 92 -2.70 11.89 19.59
C VAL A 92 -1.73 13.06 19.78
N ASP A 93 -0.62 12.85 20.48
CA ASP A 93 0.37 13.90 20.69
C ASP A 93 1.14 14.25 19.40
N ALA A 94 1.35 13.27 18.52
CA ALA A 94 1.86 13.50 17.17
C ALA A 94 0.90 14.37 16.33
N ILE A 95 -0.41 14.13 16.43
CA ILE A 95 -1.43 14.96 15.75
C ILE A 95 -1.41 16.40 16.27
N LYS A 96 -1.27 16.60 17.59
CA LYS A 96 -1.14 17.96 18.16
C LYS A 96 0.10 18.67 17.60
N LYS A 97 1.26 18.00 17.62
CA LYS A 97 2.51 18.53 17.04
C LYS A 97 2.38 18.85 15.55
N ALA A 98 1.61 18.05 14.81
CA ALA A 98 1.35 18.30 13.39
C ALA A 98 0.52 19.58 13.17
N GLY A 99 -0.38 19.93 14.10
CA GLY A 99 -1.13 21.19 14.07
C GLY A 99 -0.23 22.42 14.20
N ASP A 100 0.87 22.31 14.93
CA ASP A 100 1.85 23.39 15.12
C ASP A 100 2.84 23.50 13.95
N PHE A 101 2.89 22.50 13.05
CA PHE A 101 3.85 22.45 11.96
C PHE A 101 3.33 23.15 10.70
N ASN A 102 3.94 24.28 10.32
CA ASN A 102 3.61 24.99 9.09
C ASN A 102 4.31 24.36 7.87
N TYR A 103 3.65 23.39 7.23
CA TYR A 103 4.13 22.77 5.99
C TYR A 103 3.83 23.66 4.77
N ILE A 104 4.88 24.18 4.13
CA ILE A 104 4.75 24.96 2.89
C ILE A 104 4.59 24.00 1.71
N LEU A 105 3.37 23.91 1.17
CA LEU A 105 3.14 23.25 -0.11
C LEU A 105 3.85 24.04 -1.22
N HIS A 106 4.93 23.49 -1.76
CA HIS A 106 5.47 23.94 -3.04
C HIS A 106 4.45 23.64 -4.14
N LYS A 107 3.51 24.58 -4.37
CA LYS A 107 2.65 24.56 -5.55
C LYS A 107 3.56 24.64 -6.77
N THR A 108 3.71 23.55 -7.50
CA THR A 108 4.32 23.56 -8.83
C THR A 108 3.49 24.48 -9.73
N THR A 109 4.02 25.67 -9.99
CA THR A 109 3.40 26.79 -10.73
C THR A 109 3.26 26.50 -12.23
N ARG A 110 2.60 25.42 -12.65
CA ARG A 110 2.32 25.15 -14.08
C ARG A 110 0.86 25.28 -14.50
N TYR A 111 -0.12 25.16 -13.60
CA TYR A 111 -1.54 25.23 -14.01
C TYR A 111 -2.18 26.63 -13.95
N LYS A 112 -1.58 27.61 -13.26
CA LYS A 112 -2.17 28.96 -13.12
C LYS A 112 -1.98 29.88 -14.33
N ILE A 113 -1.02 29.60 -15.22
CA ILE A 113 -0.69 30.50 -16.34
C ILE A 113 -1.57 30.26 -17.57
N ILE A 114 -2.13 29.05 -17.73
CA ILE A 114 -2.96 28.71 -18.90
C ILE A 114 -4.42 29.15 -18.69
N ALA A 115 -4.97 28.99 -17.47
CA ALA A 115 -6.36 29.34 -17.19
C ALA A 115 -6.64 30.87 -17.23
N SER A 116 -5.69 31.69 -16.77
CA SER A 116 -5.86 33.16 -16.79
C SER A 116 -5.75 33.76 -18.19
N LYS A 117 -4.96 33.14 -19.09
CA LYS A 117 -4.77 33.61 -20.46
C LYS A 117 -5.95 33.28 -21.38
N VAL A 118 -6.70 32.21 -21.08
CA VAL A 118 -7.94 31.86 -21.79
C VAL A 118 -9.10 32.76 -21.34
N TYR A 119 -9.21 33.08 -20.06
CA TYR A 119 -10.32 33.92 -19.55
C TYR A 119 -10.19 35.42 -19.90
N TYR A 120 -8.98 35.95 -20.07
CA TYR A 120 -8.79 37.38 -20.38
C TYR A 120 -9.08 37.77 -21.84
N ASN A 121 -9.14 36.81 -22.76
CA ASN A 121 -9.27 37.10 -24.20
C ASN A 121 -10.71 37.05 -24.73
N SER A 122 -11.70 36.67 -23.92
CA SER A 122 -13.12 36.59 -24.33
C SER A 122 -13.91 37.90 -24.15
N ASN A 123 -13.33 38.94 -23.54
CA ASN A 123 -14.01 40.21 -23.26
C ASN A 123 -13.74 41.34 -24.29
N LYS A 124 -13.20 41.04 -25.47
CA LYS A 124 -13.17 41.99 -26.59
C LYS A 124 -14.41 41.82 -27.47
N LYS A 125 -15.26 42.87 -27.48
CA LYS A 125 -16.45 43.13 -28.31
C LYS A 125 -16.76 42.06 -29.38
N ILE A 126 -17.88 41.36 -29.18
CA ILE A 126 -18.50 40.47 -30.15
C ILE A 126 -19.06 41.31 -31.30
N THR A 127 -18.40 41.26 -32.46
CA THR A 127 -18.99 41.60 -33.76
C THR A 127 -19.46 40.31 -34.44
N SER A 128 -20.48 40.38 -35.30
CA SER A 128 -21.22 39.22 -35.86
C SER A 128 -20.37 38.10 -36.48
N SER A 129 -19.16 38.41 -36.97
CA SER A 129 -18.15 37.46 -37.49
C SER A 129 -17.54 36.54 -36.41
N ASN A 130 -17.46 37.01 -35.16
CA ASN A 130 -16.80 36.29 -34.06
C ASN A 130 -17.74 35.31 -33.33
N PHE A 131 -19.06 35.40 -33.55
CA PHE A 131 -20.05 34.53 -32.90
C PHE A 131 -20.03 33.10 -33.47
N ILE A 132 -19.96 32.98 -34.81
CA ILE A 132 -19.87 31.68 -35.50
C ILE A 132 -18.54 30.98 -35.18
N LYS A 133 -17.44 31.75 -35.12
CA LYS A 133 -16.13 31.24 -34.68
C LYS A 133 -16.14 30.77 -33.21
N GLY A 134 -16.89 31.46 -32.35
CA GLY A 134 -17.11 31.07 -30.96
C GLY A 134 -17.87 29.74 -30.83
N ILE A 135 -18.93 29.54 -31.60
CA ILE A 135 -19.71 28.30 -31.61
C ILE A 135 -18.86 27.13 -32.14
N ILE A 136 -18.12 27.33 -33.24
CA ILE A 136 -17.23 26.29 -33.78
C ILE A 136 -16.13 25.92 -32.76
N CYS A 137 -15.58 26.90 -32.04
CA CYS A 137 -14.60 26.66 -30.99
C CYS A 137 -15.19 25.89 -29.80
N LEU A 138 -16.42 26.22 -29.38
CA LEU A 138 -17.10 25.52 -28.31
C LEU A 138 -17.39 24.05 -28.67
N ILE A 139 -17.86 23.81 -29.90
CA ILE A 139 -18.08 22.45 -30.43
C ILE A 139 -16.76 21.68 -30.47
N PHE A 140 -15.66 22.32 -30.88
CA PHE A 140 -14.34 21.69 -30.92
C PHE A 140 -13.80 21.35 -29.52
N ILE A 141 -14.04 22.22 -28.53
CA ILE A 141 -13.68 21.98 -27.12
C ILE A 141 -14.49 20.82 -26.55
N VAL A 142 -15.80 20.77 -26.79
CA VAL A 142 -16.66 19.66 -26.35
C VAL A 142 -16.26 18.33 -27.01
N PHE A 143 -15.88 18.38 -28.29
CA PHE A 143 -15.36 17.22 -29.02
C PHE A 143 -14.01 16.73 -28.45
N LEU A 144 -13.09 17.65 -28.15
CA LEU A 144 -11.81 17.32 -27.51
C LEU A 144 -11.99 16.74 -26.11
N ILE A 145 -12.91 17.27 -25.31
CA ILE A 145 -13.23 16.74 -23.98
C ILE A 145 -13.78 15.31 -24.11
N SER A 146 -14.64 15.05 -25.09
CA SER A 146 -15.20 13.71 -25.34
C SER A 146 -14.12 12.70 -25.77
N ILE A 147 -13.14 13.14 -26.57
CA ILE A 147 -11.98 12.31 -26.94
C ILE A 147 -11.11 12.04 -25.69
N PHE A 148 -10.88 13.04 -24.86
CA PHE A 148 -10.05 12.90 -23.65
C PHE A 148 -10.70 11.97 -22.62
N GLU A 149 -12.01 12.11 -22.38
CA GLU A 149 -12.75 11.19 -21.52
C GLU A 149 -12.78 9.76 -22.08
N GLY A 150 -12.92 9.62 -23.40
CA GLY A 150 -12.81 8.32 -24.09
C GLY A 150 -11.44 7.69 -23.90
N ALA A 151 -10.35 8.45 -24.05
CA ALA A 151 -8.99 7.98 -23.84
C ALA A 151 -8.74 7.58 -22.37
N ILE A 152 -9.26 8.35 -21.41
CA ILE A 152 -9.18 8.01 -19.97
C ILE A 152 -9.97 6.74 -19.68
N ARG A 153 -11.18 6.57 -20.23
CA ARG A 153 -11.97 5.34 -20.09
C ARG A 153 -11.26 4.13 -20.70
N ILE A 154 -10.65 4.26 -21.87
CA ILE A 154 -9.87 3.20 -22.52
C ILE A 154 -8.62 2.86 -21.68
N TYR A 155 -7.92 3.88 -21.17
CA TYR A 155 -6.75 3.69 -20.32
C TYR A 155 -7.11 2.97 -19.00
N MET A 156 -8.18 3.41 -18.33
CA MET A 156 -8.69 2.78 -17.11
C MET A 156 -9.23 1.36 -17.37
N ALA A 157 -9.91 1.14 -18.50
CA ALA A 157 -10.39 -0.19 -18.89
C ALA A 157 -9.22 -1.13 -19.21
N LYS A 158 -8.18 -0.66 -19.90
CA LYS A 158 -6.98 -1.45 -20.20
C LYS A 158 -6.22 -1.81 -18.94
N ASN A 159 -6.08 -0.89 -17.98
CA ASN A 159 -5.47 -1.17 -16.67
C ASN A 159 -6.32 -2.14 -15.82
N ASN A 160 -7.65 -1.99 -15.81
CA ASN A 160 -8.53 -2.95 -15.12
C ASN A 160 -8.56 -4.33 -15.78
N LEU A 161 -8.45 -4.42 -17.11
CA LEU A 161 -8.28 -5.69 -17.83
C LEU A 161 -6.91 -6.31 -17.54
N PHE A 162 -5.85 -5.50 -17.50
CA PHE A 162 -4.50 -5.95 -17.13
C PHE A 162 -4.50 -6.52 -15.70
N ARG A 163 -5.18 -5.83 -14.78
CA ARG A 163 -5.35 -6.27 -13.39
C ARG A 163 -6.17 -7.56 -13.28
N LYS A 164 -7.24 -7.72 -14.07
CA LYS A 164 -8.00 -8.98 -14.15
C LYS A 164 -7.22 -10.13 -14.80
N LYS A 165 -6.34 -9.85 -15.78
CA LYS A 165 -5.53 -10.86 -16.46
C LYS A 165 -4.32 -11.31 -15.63
N LEU A 166 -3.81 -10.42 -14.76
CA LEU A 166 -2.84 -10.75 -13.71
C LEU A 166 -3.45 -11.54 -12.52
N MET A 167 -4.77 -11.45 -12.33
CA MET A 167 -5.50 -12.11 -11.24
C MET A 167 -6.38 -13.29 -11.71
N ALA A 168 -6.27 -13.70 -12.97
CA ALA A 168 -6.96 -14.89 -13.45
C ALA A 168 -6.16 -16.13 -13.01
N PRO A 169 -6.74 -17.08 -12.26
CA PRO A 169 -6.10 -18.37 -12.03
C PRO A 169 -5.93 -19.08 -13.38
N GLU A 170 -4.77 -19.70 -13.61
CA GLU A 170 -4.57 -20.58 -14.77
C GLU A 170 -5.53 -21.77 -14.65
N THR A 171 -6.72 -21.65 -15.24
CA THR A 171 -7.65 -22.76 -15.41
C THR A 171 -7.15 -23.60 -16.58
N GLY A 172 -6.40 -24.66 -16.24
CA GLY A 172 -5.86 -25.63 -17.20
C GLY A 172 -5.51 -26.95 -16.52
N PHE A 173 -6.37 -27.45 -15.64
CA PHE A 173 -6.33 -28.84 -15.20
C PHE A 173 -7.75 -29.40 -15.28
N GLU A 174 -8.05 -30.13 -16.36
CA GLU A 174 -9.20 -31.03 -16.36
C GLU A 174 -8.87 -32.27 -15.52
N PRO A 175 -9.79 -32.74 -14.66
CA PRO A 175 -9.62 -33.98 -13.93
C PRO A 175 -10.06 -35.14 -14.82
N VAL A 176 -9.14 -36.01 -15.23
CA VAL A 176 -9.53 -37.32 -15.74
C VAL A 176 -9.52 -38.33 -14.60
N THR A 177 -10.72 -38.78 -14.31
CA THR A 177 -11.15 -39.74 -13.30
C THR A 177 -10.69 -41.16 -13.59
N ARG A 178 -10.36 -41.89 -12.52
CA ARG A 178 -10.18 -43.34 -12.35
C ARG A 178 -8.95 -44.00 -12.99
#